data_AF-A0A8E0VCX6-F1
#
_entry.id   AF-A0A8E0VCX6-F1
#
_cell.length_a   1.000
_cell.length_b   1.000
_cell.length_c   1.000
_cell.angle_alpha   90.00
_cell.angle_beta   90.00
_cell.angle_gamma   90.00
#
_symmetry.space_group_name_H-M   'P 1'
#
loop_
_entity.id
_entity.type
_entity.pdbx_description
1 polymer ?
#
loop_
_entity_poly.entity_id
_entity_poly.type
_entity_poly.pdbx_seq_one_letter_code
_entity_poly.pdbx_strand_id
1 'polypeptide(L)'
;MRNSIQWKLVVAAILIMLMMHLIFLIGNLFGNANINYAASLVRDAEEYRFAQALTLINARKITKGHLTFQYQGGVRSQEKQPFAELDPAPGLTFSILAANRWTHEIDEYEPSYLLESSVNLLLAIEKDLNLFGTRYSYINATLCPTTDKVDRFSELVVLSRILPVDAIKKRQKNMDSLSLSCRTLLDVGSCIKQSVNSSLSNSYLVLLEDDLVADGQLLQYIWDIMIDITSVSSSLKKNLGAIVLNVPDADFKFSSFDAASLWEFSVYSLGFTVLILFCILPRRHRWLCSRSDLMLVCFTFVLSILIVSFIGRPRWANWLLILSRRKIFLYRSRSFGDSSSSALFIPSSLAVGLGKYLWTLNCSELDDQSPFGLKSSVIFDFLRTQNRDIYTVWPTLFQHRGLYSIYKNDIHDPRLLN
;
A
#
# COMPACT_ATOMS: atom_id res chain seq x y z
N MET A 1 36.56 -47.45 -8.44
CA MET A 1 35.10 -47.29 -8.72
C MET A 1 34.40 -46.16 -7.95
N ARG A 2 34.75 -45.84 -6.69
CA ARG A 2 34.06 -44.82 -5.87
C ARG A 2 34.17 -43.36 -6.37
N ASN A 3 35.28 -42.97 -6.99
CA ASN A 3 35.48 -41.62 -7.56
C ASN A 3 34.55 -41.29 -8.75
N SER A 4 34.05 -42.31 -9.46
CA SER A 4 33.12 -42.12 -10.58
C SER A 4 31.76 -41.62 -10.09
N ILE A 5 31.32 -42.08 -8.91
CA ILE A 5 30.01 -41.74 -8.35
C ILE A 5 29.99 -40.28 -7.84
N GLN A 6 31.09 -39.80 -7.26
CA GLN A 6 31.20 -38.41 -6.79
C GLN A 6 31.22 -37.41 -7.94
N TRP A 7 31.97 -37.69 -9.01
CA TRP A 7 31.95 -36.86 -10.22
C TRP A 7 30.56 -36.83 -10.88
N LYS A 8 29.86 -37.98 -10.91
CA LYS A 8 28.49 -38.04 -11.40
C LYS A 8 27.52 -37.21 -10.55
N LEU A 9 27.68 -37.19 -9.23
CA LEU A 9 26.85 -36.37 -8.32
C LEU A 9 27.11 -34.86 -8.48
N VAL A 10 28.36 -34.44 -8.62
CA VAL A 10 28.70 -33.02 -8.85
C VAL A 10 28.17 -32.55 -10.20
N VAL A 11 28.37 -33.35 -11.25
CA VAL A 11 27.83 -33.05 -12.58
C VAL A 11 26.30 -33.02 -12.57
N ALA A 12 25.64 -33.94 -11.87
CA ALA A 12 24.19 -33.94 -11.71
C ALA A 12 23.69 -32.71 -10.95
N ALA A 13 24.37 -32.28 -9.89
CA ALA A 13 24.01 -31.08 -9.14
C ALA A 13 24.17 -29.80 -10.00
N ILE A 14 25.25 -29.69 -10.77
CA ILE A 14 25.44 -28.57 -11.71
C ILE A 14 24.35 -28.58 -12.79
N LEU A 15 24.03 -29.74 -13.36
CA LEU A 15 22.96 -29.89 -14.35
C LEU A 15 21.59 -29.52 -13.79
N ILE A 16 21.26 -29.93 -12.56
CA ILE A 16 19.99 -29.57 -11.90
C ILE A 16 19.94 -28.07 -11.66
N MET A 17 21.02 -27.44 -11.19
CA MET A 17 21.10 -25.99 -11.01
C MET A 17 20.91 -25.25 -12.34
N LEU A 18 21.57 -25.71 -13.40
CA LEU A 18 21.50 -25.11 -14.73
C LEU A 18 20.10 -25.30 -15.34
N MET A 19 19.48 -26.46 -15.13
CA MET A 19 18.08 -26.72 -15.50
C MET A 19 17.10 -25.86 -14.72
N MET A 20 17.26 -25.71 -13.41
CA MET A 20 16.42 -24.81 -12.61
C MET A 20 16.57 -23.36 -13.06
N HIS A 21 17.80 -22.93 -13.37
CA HIS A 21 18.07 -21.60 -13.91
C HIS A 21 17.45 -21.42 -15.31
N LEU A 22 17.54 -22.43 -16.17
CA LEU A 22 16.92 -22.42 -17.50
C LEU A 22 15.39 -22.43 -17.41
N ILE A 23 14.78 -23.24 -16.54
CA ILE A 23 13.33 -23.25 -16.29
C ILE A 23 12.88 -21.88 -15.80
N PHE A 24 13.64 -21.24 -14.91
CA PHE A 24 13.36 -19.89 -14.44
C PHE A 24 13.50 -18.84 -15.56
N LEU A 25 14.55 -18.93 -16.38
CA LEU A 25 14.79 -18.05 -17.52
C LEU A 25 13.70 -18.20 -18.58
N ILE A 26 13.32 -19.44 -18.92
CA ILE A 26 12.24 -19.77 -19.85
C ILE A 26 10.90 -19.28 -19.28
N GLY A 27 10.60 -19.58 -18.01
CA GLY A 27 9.40 -19.08 -17.33
C GLY A 27 9.31 -17.55 -17.37
N ASN A 28 10.42 -16.86 -17.19
CA ASN A 28 10.50 -15.40 -17.30
C ASN A 28 10.38 -14.90 -18.75
N LEU A 29 10.93 -15.60 -19.74
CA LEU A 29 10.81 -15.22 -21.16
C LEU A 29 9.38 -15.41 -21.67
N PHE A 30 8.72 -16.51 -21.30
CA PHE A 30 7.36 -16.83 -21.76
C PHE A 30 6.26 -16.16 -20.92
N GLY A 31 6.48 -15.94 -19.62
CA GLY A 31 5.53 -15.24 -18.76
C GLY A 31 5.46 -13.72 -18.98
N ASN A 32 6.49 -13.11 -19.58
CA ASN A 32 6.66 -11.65 -19.63
C ASN A 32 6.74 -10.99 -21.02
N ALA A 33 6.57 -11.73 -22.12
CA ALA A 33 6.80 -11.13 -23.43
C ALA A 33 5.71 -10.13 -23.85
N ASN A 34 4.50 -10.22 -23.28
CA ASN A 34 3.37 -9.39 -23.75
C ASN A 34 2.78 -8.52 -22.63
N ILE A 35 3.23 -7.26 -22.57
CA ILE A 35 2.69 -6.21 -21.69
C ILE A 35 1.16 -6.08 -21.87
N ASN A 36 0.65 -6.27 -23.09
CA ASN A 36 -0.78 -6.19 -23.37
C ASN A 36 -1.56 -7.34 -22.72
N TYR A 37 -0.97 -8.54 -22.61
CA TYR A 37 -1.59 -9.65 -21.89
C TYR A 37 -1.63 -9.39 -20.39
N ALA A 38 -0.54 -8.87 -19.81
CA ALA A 38 -0.52 -8.47 -18.39
C ALA A 38 -1.55 -7.36 -18.10
N ALA A 39 -1.66 -6.36 -18.98
CA ALA A 39 -2.66 -5.31 -18.90
C ALA A 39 -4.09 -5.88 -18.99
N SER A 40 -4.34 -6.84 -19.90
CA SER A 40 -5.64 -7.52 -20.01
C SER A 40 -6.03 -8.26 -18.74
N LEU A 41 -5.09 -8.94 -18.07
CA LEU A 41 -5.36 -9.63 -16.80
C LEU A 41 -5.73 -8.65 -15.68
N VAL A 42 -5.01 -7.52 -15.59
CA VAL A 42 -5.32 -6.46 -14.63
C VAL A 42 -6.73 -5.90 -14.90
N ARG A 43 -7.07 -5.65 -16.17
CA ARG A 43 -8.39 -5.19 -16.58
C ARG A 43 -9.50 -6.17 -16.20
N ASP A 44 -9.38 -7.44 -16.58
CA ASP A 44 -10.42 -8.44 -16.30
C ASP A 44 -10.64 -8.59 -14.78
N ALA A 45 -9.58 -8.46 -13.98
CA ALA A 45 -9.68 -8.42 -12.52
C ALA A 45 -10.38 -7.14 -12.00
N GLU A 46 -10.14 -5.98 -12.62
CA GLU A 46 -10.84 -4.73 -12.31
C GLU A 46 -12.32 -4.79 -12.64
N GLU A 47 -12.70 -5.29 -13.82
CA GLU A 47 -14.09 -5.48 -14.21
C GLU A 47 -14.83 -6.42 -13.23
N TYR A 48 -14.18 -7.52 -12.84
CA TYR A 48 -14.73 -8.45 -11.88
C TYR A 48 -14.98 -7.79 -10.51
N ARG A 49 -14.00 -7.03 -10.00
CA ARG A 49 -14.14 -6.32 -8.71
C ARG A 49 -15.18 -5.22 -8.78
N PHE A 50 -15.27 -4.50 -9.89
CA PHE A 50 -16.33 -3.54 -10.14
C PHE A 50 -17.71 -4.19 -10.08
N ALA A 51 -17.89 -5.31 -10.79
CA ALA A 51 -19.14 -6.06 -10.77
C ALA A 51 -19.51 -6.54 -9.35
N GLN A 52 -18.53 -6.99 -8.57
CA GLN A 52 -18.72 -7.32 -7.16
C GLN A 52 -19.14 -6.10 -6.33
N ALA A 53 -18.45 -4.96 -6.49
CA ALA A 53 -18.73 -3.73 -5.76
C ALA A 53 -20.16 -3.22 -6.05
N LEU A 54 -20.56 -3.23 -7.33
CA LEU A 54 -21.89 -2.86 -7.77
C LEU A 54 -22.97 -3.82 -7.22
N THR A 55 -22.69 -5.13 -7.22
CA THR A 55 -23.59 -6.14 -6.66
C THR A 55 -23.80 -5.92 -5.15
N LEU A 56 -22.71 -5.67 -4.41
CA LEU A 56 -22.76 -5.40 -2.98
C LEU A 56 -23.54 -4.12 -2.66
N ILE A 57 -23.30 -3.06 -3.42
CA ILE A 57 -24.05 -1.80 -3.32
C ILE A 57 -25.55 -2.05 -3.54
N ASN A 58 -25.92 -2.75 -4.60
CA ASN A 58 -27.31 -2.98 -4.96
C ASN A 58 -28.01 -3.87 -3.92
N ALA A 59 -27.35 -4.93 -3.46
CA ALA A 59 -27.86 -5.79 -2.38
C ALA A 59 -28.08 -4.99 -1.09
N ARG A 60 -27.19 -4.05 -0.77
CA ARG A 60 -27.34 -3.18 0.42
C ARG A 60 -28.41 -2.11 0.27
N LYS A 61 -28.57 -1.54 -0.92
CA LYS A 61 -29.68 -0.62 -1.22
C LYS A 61 -31.03 -1.27 -0.90
N ILE A 62 -31.18 -2.55 -1.26
CA ILE A 62 -32.40 -3.32 -1.01
C ILE A 62 -32.62 -3.61 0.48
N THR A 63 -31.54 -3.85 1.24
CA THR A 63 -31.64 -4.34 2.63
C THR A 63 -31.58 -3.25 3.70
N LYS A 64 -30.85 -2.15 3.48
CA LYS A 64 -30.60 -1.10 4.49
C LYS A 64 -31.00 0.32 4.05
N GLY A 65 -31.45 0.52 2.81
CA GLY A 65 -31.86 1.82 2.26
C GLY A 65 -30.68 2.78 1.98
N HIS A 66 -29.83 3.02 2.97
CA HIS A 66 -28.62 3.85 2.89
C HIS A 66 -27.40 3.17 3.51
N LEU A 67 -26.22 3.48 2.97
CA LEU A 67 -24.94 3.09 3.55
C LEU A 67 -24.50 4.14 4.57
N THR A 68 -24.35 3.76 5.83
CA THR A 68 -23.78 4.65 6.85
C THR A 68 -22.29 4.84 6.59
N PHE A 69 -21.94 5.89 5.86
CA PHE A 69 -20.57 6.43 5.73
C PHE A 69 -20.12 7.17 7.01
N GLN A 70 -20.97 7.18 8.03
CA GLN A 70 -20.76 7.77 9.34
C GLN A 70 -21.22 6.79 10.41
N TYR A 71 -20.34 6.54 11.36
CA TYR A 71 -20.61 5.78 12.57
C TYR A 71 -20.28 6.65 13.76
N GLN A 72 -21.23 6.77 14.69
CA GLN A 72 -20.97 7.35 16.00
C GLN A 72 -20.69 6.22 17.00
N GLY A 73 -19.77 6.46 17.92
CA GLY A 73 -19.45 5.52 18.99
C GLY A 73 -20.69 5.18 19.82
N GLY A 74 -20.73 3.96 20.36
CA GLY A 74 -21.83 3.43 21.15
C GLY A 74 -21.32 2.64 22.36
N VAL A 75 -22.26 2.18 23.19
CA VAL A 75 -21.97 1.36 24.37
C VAL A 75 -21.52 -0.03 23.93
N ARG A 76 -20.46 -0.53 24.56
CA ARG A 76 -19.87 -1.84 24.28
C ARG A 76 -20.92 -2.95 24.35
N SER A 77 -21.01 -3.73 23.28
CA SER A 77 -21.73 -5.01 23.31
C SER A 77 -20.83 -6.08 23.92
N GLN A 78 -21.34 -6.80 24.91
CA GLN A 78 -20.60 -7.86 25.62
C GLN A 78 -20.27 -9.08 24.73
N GLU A 79 -20.92 -9.22 23.57
CA GLU A 79 -20.74 -10.35 22.65
C GLU A 79 -19.59 -10.17 21.65
N LYS A 80 -18.89 -9.03 21.68
CA LYS A 80 -17.83 -8.70 20.70
C LYS A 80 -16.43 -9.11 21.19
N GLN A 81 -15.50 -9.23 20.25
CA GLN A 81 -14.11 -9.60 20.56
C GLN A 81 -13.47 -8.54 21.48
N PRO A 82 -12.65 -8.96 22.47
CA PRO A 82 -11.93 -8.03 23.33
C PRO A 82 -10.83 -7.30 22.55
N PHE A 83 -10.59 -6.03 22.91
CA PHE A 83 -9.51 -5.20 22.38
C PHE A 83 -8.93 -4.33 23.50
N ALA A 84 -7.70 -3.82 23.32
CA ALA A 84 -7.10 -2.88 24.26
C ALA A 84 -7.77 -1.51 24.12
N GLU A 85 -8.30 -0.98 25.22
CA GLU A 85 -9.03 0.28 25.24
C GLU A 85 -8.08 1.48 25.19
N LEU A 86 -8.44 2.47 24.39
CA LEU A 86 -7.78 3.76 24.31
C LEU A 86 -8.70 4.80 24.95
N ASP A 87 -8.19 5.54 25.94
CA ASP A 87 -8.91 6.62 26.61
C ASP A 87 -8.18 7.96 26.41
N PRO A 88 -8.79 8.95 25.72
CA PRO A 88 -10.10 8.87 25.06
C PRO A 88 -10.10 7.92 23.85
N ALA A 89 -11.29 7.47 23.43
CA ALA A 89 -11.45 6.70 22.20
C ALA A 89 -11.15 7.58 20.98
N PRO A 90 -10.42 7.08 19.98
CA PRO A 90 -10.01 7.90 18.83
C PRO A 90 -11.12 8.05 17.79
N GLY A 91 -11.13 9.21 17.14
CA GLY A 91 -11.98 9.50 16.00
C GLY A 91 -11.24 9.31 14.68
N LEU A 92 -11.91 8.76 13.68
CA LEU A 92 -11.37 8.56 12.33
C LEU A 92 -12.19 9.29 11.28
N THR A 93 -11.51 9.98 10.37
CA THR A 93 -12.12 10.55 9.16
C THR A 93 -11.34 10.08 7.94
N PHE A 94 -11.98 9.36 7.03
CA PHE A 94 -11.46 9.04 5.71
C PHE A 94 -11.87 10.13 4.73
N SER A 95 -10.92 10.59 3.93
CA SER A 95 -11.10 11.67 2.97
C SER A 95 -10.55 11.23 1.64
N ILE A 96 -11.43 10.86 0.72
CA ILE A 96 -11.10 10.29 -0.57
C ILE A 96 -11.17 11.40 -1.62
N LEU A 97 -10.05 11.68 -2.28
CA LEU A 97 -9.98 12.57 -3.43
C LEU A 97 -10.52 11.83 -4.65
N ALA A 98 -11.74 12.17 -5.05
CA ALA A 98 -12.43 11.56 -6.17
C ALA A 98 -12.00 12.26 -7.47
N ALA A 99 -11.11 11.62 -8.20
CA ALA A 99 -10.52 12.18 -9.39
C ALA A 99 -11.47 12.06 -10.57
N ASN A 100 -11.90 13.19 -11.14
CA ASN A 100 -12.63 13.13 -12.39
C ASN A 100 -11.64 12.96 -13.55
N ARG A 101 -11.62 11.78 -14.15
CA ARG A 101 -10.75 11.45 -15.28
C ARG A 101 -11.27 11.99 -16.62
N TRP A 102 -12.47 12.61 -16.63
CA TRP A 102 -13.18 13.25 -17.74
C TRP A 102 -13.25 12.44 -19.03
N THR A 103 -12.13 12.32 -19.76
CA THR A 103 -11.99 11.69 -21.08
C THR A 103 -10.50 11.49 -21.47
N HIS A 104 -9.58 11.13 -20.56
CA HIS A 104 -8.28 10.63 -21.05
C HIS A 104 -8.49 9.29 -21.75
N GLU A 105 -8.73 9.35 -23.06
CA GLU A 105 -8.87 8.27 -24.04
C GLU A 105 -7.56 7.48 -24.23
N ILE A 106 -6.89 7.07 -23.14
CA ILE A 106 -5.90 6.00 -23.23
C ILE A 106 -6.65 4.68 -23.04
N ASP A 107 -7.63 4.46 -23.93
CA ASP A 107 -8.40 3.24 -24.15
C ASP A 107 -9.75 3.11 -23.41
N GLU A 108 -10.63 2.28 -23.99
CA GLU A 108 -11.99 1.88 -23.62
C GLU A 108 -12.10 1.19 -22.23
N TYR A 109 -11.15 1.48 -21.34
CA TYR A 109 -10.99 0.93 -20.01
C TYR A 109 -11.19 2.10 -19.03
N GLU A 110 -12.45 2.42 -18.70
CA GLU A 110 -12.77 3.27 -17.55
C GLU A 110 -12.98 2.40 -16.30
N PRO A 111 -11.92 2.04 -15.57
CA PRO A 111 -12.05 1.37 -14.30
C PRO A 111 -12.67 2.32 -13.30
N SER A 112 -13.76 1.87 -12.69
CA SER A 112 -14.46 2.61 -11.65
C SER A 112 -13.76 2.45 -10.30
N TYR A 113 -12.58 3.06 -10.18
CA TYR A 113 -11.74 2.97 -8.99
C TYR A 113 -12.41 3.58 -7.75
N LEU A 114 -13.10 4.72 -7.91
CA LEU A 114 -13.78 5.37 -6.79
C LEU A 114 -14.86 4.46 -6.22
N LEU A 115 -15.63 3.77 -7.08
CA LEU A 115 -16.65 2.83 -6.64
C LEU A 115 -16.02 1.68 -5.86
N GLU A 116 -14.98 1.03 -6.41
CA GLU A 116 -14.30 -0.09 -5.78
C GLU A 116 -13.71 0.30 -4.42
N SER A 117 -12.90 1.35 -4.39
CA SER A 117 -12.23 1.85 -3.19
C SER A 117 -13.22 2.25 -2.09
N SER A 118 -14.32 2.91 -2.47
CA SER A 118 -15.39 3.29 -1.53
C SER A 118 -16.11 2.08 -0.94
N VAL A 119 -16.45 1.08 -1.77
CA VAL A 119 -17.13 -0.14 -1.30
C VAL A 119 -16.20 -0.97 -0.42
N ASN A 120 -14.94 -1.12 -0.81
CA ASN A 120 -13.97 -1.88 -0.04
C ASN A 120 -13.75 -1.25 1.35
N LEU A 121 -13.61 0.08 1.42
CA LEU A 121 -13.51 0.80 2.69
C LEU A 121 -14.75 0.55 3.57
N LEU A 122 -15.95 0.61 3.00
CA LEU A 122 -17.18 0.31 3.73
C LEU A 122 -17.23 -1.11 4.27
N LEU A 123 -16.79 -2.10 3.49
CA LEU A 123 -16.71 -3.49 3.94
C LEU A 123 -15.72 -3.63 5.09
N ALA A 124 -14.56 -2.95 5.01
CA ALA A 124 -13.56 -2.95 6.08
C ALA A 124 -14.13 -2.35 7.37
N ILE A 125 -14.86 -1.23 7.29
CA ILE A 125 -15.51 -0.60 8.45
C ILE A 125 -16.60 -1.51 9.03
N GLU A 126 -17.48 -2.09 8.21
CA GLU A 126 -18.52 -2.99 8.70
C GLU A 126 -17.95 -4.25 9.35
N LYS A 127 -16.90 -4.81 8.76
CA LYS A 127 -16.19 -5.95 9.34
C LYS A 127 -15.63 -5.61 10.71
N ASP A 128 -15.04 -4.43 10.87
CA ASP A 128 -14.54 -3.94 12.16
C ASP A 128 -15.65 -3.85 13.22
N LEU A 129 -16.76 -3.20 12.87
CA LEU A 129 -17.93 -3.05 13.74
C LEU A 129 -18.54 -4.41 14.12
N ASN A 130 -18.57 -5.36 13.18
CA ASN A 130 -19.06 -6.70 13.45
C ASN A 130 -18.17 -7.49 14.39
N LEU A 131 -16.85 -7.28 14.35
CA LEU A 131 -15.89 -8.01 15.20
C LEU A 131 -15.75 -7.39 16.59
N PHE A 132 -15.53 -6.08 16.66
CA PHE A 132 -15.14 -5.37 17.89
C PHE A 132 -16.22 -4.43 18.43
N GLY A 133 -17.27 -4.15 17.66
CA GLY A 133 -18.25 -3.11 18.01
C GLY A 133 -17.68 -1.71 17.82
N THR A 134 -18.18 -0.75 18.60
CA THR A 134 -17.86 0.67 18.48
C THR A 134 -16.65 1.07 19.31
N ARG A 135 -15.45 0.64 18.89
CA ARG A 135 -14.18 1.01 19.56
C ARG A 135 -13.67 2.42 19.22
N TYR A 136 -14.05 2.94 18.06
CA TYR A 136 -13.79 4.32 17.66
C TYR A 136 -14.88 5.24 18.19
N SER A 137 -14.52 6.48 18.58
CA SER A 137 -15.51 7.48 18.98
C SER A 137 -16.41 7.88 17.82
N TYR A 138 -15.85 7.88 16.61
CA TYR A 138 -16.58 7.97 15.35
C TYR A 138 -15.70 7.48 14.19
N ILE A 139 -16.34 7.04 13.11
CA ILE A 139 -15.72 6.83 11.81
C ILE A 139 -16.55 7.60 10.79
N ASN A 140 -15.94 8.56 10.09
CA ASN A 140 -16.57 9.30 9.00
C ASN A 140 -15.80 9.02 7.71
N ALA A 141 -16.49 8.92 6.58
CA ALA A 141 -15.87 8.89 5.28
C ALA A 141 -16.47 10.00 4.41
N THR A 142 -15.61 10.66 3.64
CA THR A 142 -15.95 11.83 2.84
C THR A 142 -15.34 11.69 1.45
N LEU A 143 -16.12 11.99 0.43
CA LEU A 143 -15.71 11.99 -0.96
C LEU A 143 -15.59 13.44 -1.45
N CYS A 144 -14.43 13.79 -1.98
CA CYS A 144 -14.13 15.12 -2.49
C CYS A 144 -13.93 15.05 -4.00
N PRO A 145 -14.97 15.26 -4.82
CA PRO A 145 -14.81 15.43 -6.26
C PRO A 145 -13.84 16.56 -6.61
N THR A 146 -12.96 16.28 -7.56
CA THR A 146 -12.06 17.27 -8.20
C THR A 146 -12.70 18.00 -9.38
N THR A 147 -14.02 17.87 -9.52
CA THR A 147 -14.84 18.49 -10.56
C THR A 147 -16.04 19.20 -9.95
N ASP A 148 -16.42 20.33 -10.54
CA ASP A 148 -17.68 21.01 -10.21
C ASP A 148 -18.89 20.31 -10.84
N LYS A 149 -18.68 19.52 -11.92
CA LYS A 149 -19.73 18.82 -12.67
C LYS A 149 -19.96 17.40 -12.13
N VAL A 150 -20.44 17.32 -10.89
CA VAL A 150 -20.73 16.05 -10.19
C VAL A 150 -21.73 15.17 -10.95
N ASP A 151 -22.69 15.79 -11.63
CA ASP A 151 -23.71 15.14 -12.47
C ASP A 151 -23.13 14.38 -13.67
N ARG A 152 -21.92 14.75 -14.12
CA ARG A 152 -21.21 14.10 -15.22
C ARG A 152 -20.19 13.06 -14.76
N PHE A 153 -20.01 12.91 -13.46
CA PHE A 153 -19.09 11.92 -12.89
C PHE A 153 -19.85 10.62 -12.61
N SER A 154 -19.79 9.68 -13.56
CA SER A 154 -20.54 8.41 -13.55
C SER A 154 -20.46 7.65 -12.23
N GLU A 155 -19.26 7.43 -11.69
CA GLU A 155 -19.06 6.74 -10.42
C GLU A 155 -19.70 7.47 -9.23
N LEU A 156 -19.55 8.79 -9.20
CA LEU A 156 -20.10 9.61 -8.13
C LEU A 156 -21.63 9.67 -8.20
N VAL A 157 -22.23 9.64 -9.39
CA VAL A 157 -23.68 9.52 -9.59
C VAL A 157 -24.21 8.19 -9.06
N VAL A 158 -23.45 7.09 -9.20
CA VAL A 158 -23.80 5.80 -8.58
C VAL A 158 -23.73 5.93 -7.06
N LEU A 159 -22.61 6.42 -6.51
CA LEU A 159 -22.41 6.55 -5.06
C LEU A 159 -23.38 7.52 -4.40
N SER A 160 -23.70 8.65 -5.03
CA SER A 160 -24.59 9.68 -4.47
C SER A 160 -26.02 9.20 -4.24
N ARG A 161 -26.42 8.10 -4.89
CA ARG A 161 -27.74 7.47 -4.67
C ARG A 161 -27.81 6.67 -3.36
N ILE A 162 -26.67 6.30 -2.79
CA ILE A 162 -26.60 5.39 -1.64
C ILE A 162 -25.94 6.07 -0.43
N LEU A 163 -25.02 6.99 -0.67
CA LEU A 163 -24.35 7.77 0.37
C LEU A 163 -25.21 8.94 0.83
N PRO A 164 -25.10 9.33 2.11
CA PRO A 164 -25.73 10.56 2.58
C PRO A 164 -25.13 11.76 1.85
N VAL A 165 -25.95 12.78 1.58
CA VAL A 165 -25.54 14.00 0.85
C VAL A 165 -24.30 14.63 1.48
N ASP A 166 -24.20 14.62 2.80
CA ASP A 166 -23.10 15.21 3.55
C ASP A 166 -21.77 14.47 3.39
N ALA A 167 -21.77 13.22 2.90
CA ALA A 167 -20.54 12.49 2.61
C ALA A 167 -19.84 13.02 1.35
N ILE A 168 -20.54 13.69 0.43
CA ILE A 168 -19.97 14.22 -0.81
C ILE A 168 -19.72 15.72 -0.65
N LYS A 169 -18.45 16.12 -0.58
CA LYS A 169 -18.01 17.51 -0.41
C LYS A 169 -17.76 18.16 -1.76
N LYS A 170 -18.68 19.03 -2.19
CA LYS A 170 -18.53 19.79 -3.43
C LYS A 170 -17.23 20.59 -3.40
N ARG A 171 -16.62 20.74 -4.58
CA ARG A 171 -15.45 21.58 -4.75
C ARG A 171 -15.81 23.04 -4.49
N GLN A 172 -14.93 23.77 -3.78
CA GLN A 172 -15.22 25.12 -3.28
C GLN A 172 -14.92 26.24 -4.30
N LYS A 173 -14.11 25.96 -5.32
CA LYS A 173 -13.70 26.92 -6.35
C LYS A 173 -13.56 26.19 -7.68
N ASN A 174 -13.93 26.86 -8.76
CA ASN A 174 -13.59 26.40 -10.09
C ASN A 174 -12.08 26.58 -10.31
N MET A 175 -11.40 25.48 -10.60
CA MET A 175 -9.95 25.39 -10.75
C MET A 175 -9.58 24.65 -12.04
N ASP A 176 -10.54 24.51 -12.97
CA ASP A 176 -10.35 23.74 -14.20
C ASP A 176 -9.35 24.40 -15.16
N SER A 177 -9.12 25.72 -15.04
CA SER A 177 -8.14 26.48 -15.83
C SER A 177 -6.72 26.48 -15.25
N LEU A 178 -6.51 25.88 -14.07
CA LEU A 178 -5.20 25.83 -13.41
C LEU A 178 -4.40 24.61 -13.90
N SER A 179 -3.07 24.65 -13.73
CA SER A 179 -2.21 23.48 -14.00
C SER A 179 -2.66 22.27 -13.17
N LEU A 180 -2.41 21.06 -13.67
CA LEU A 180 -2.76 19.82 -12.95
C LEU A 180 -2.12 19.80 -11.57
N SER A 181 -0.86 20.23 -11.45
CA SER A 181 -0.11 20.24 -10.20
C SER A 181 -0.68 21.21 -9.18
N CYS A 182 -1.00 22.46 -9.56
CA CYS A 182 -1.63 23.39 -8.62
C CYS A 182 -3.05 22.94 -8.26
N ARG A 183 -3.83 22.52 -9.25
CA ARG A 183 -5.19 22.02 -9.08
C ARG A 183 -5.24 20.87 -8.07
N THR A 184 -4.31 19.93 -8.17
CA THR A 184 -4.18 18.79 -7.26
C THR A 184 -3.93 19.24 -5.82
N LEU A 185 -2.99 20.15 -5.59
CA LEU A 185 -2.67 20.67 -4.25
C LEU A 185 -3.87 21.42 -3.63
N LEU A 186 -4.56 22.23 -4.43
CA LEU A 186 -5.75 22.95 -3.98
C LEU A 186 -6.94 22.02 -3.72
N ASP A 187 -7.15 21.00 -4.55
CA ASP A 187 -8.18 19.98 -4.34
C ASP A 187 -7.91 19.18 -3.05
N VAL A 188 -6.65 18.79 -2.80
CA VAL A 188 -6.22 18.17 -1.52
C VAL A 188 -6.51 19.11 -0.36
N GLY A 189 -6.09 20.38 -0.43
CA GLY A 189 -6.30 21.37 0.63
C GLY A 189 -7.77 21.61 0.94
N SER A 190 -8.59 21.78 -0.12
CA SER A 190 -10.05 21.90 -0.04
C SER A 190 -10.67 20.68 0.64
N CYS A 191 -10.27 19.49 0.22
CA CYS A 191 -10.80 18.25 0.74
C CYS A 191 -10.50 18.10 2.24
N ILE A 192 -9.23 18.26 2.64
CA ILE A 192 -8.83 18.21 4.06
C ILE A 192 -9.62 19.23 4.89
N LYS A 193 -9.74 20.47 4.39
CA LYS A 193 -10.46 21.56 5.07
C LYS A 193 -11.95 21.29 5.23
N GLN A 194 -12.58 20.60 4.29
CA GLN A 194 -14.00 20.23 4.36
C GLN A 194 -14.28 18.96 5.18
N SER A 195 -13.29 18.07 5.29
CA SER A 195 -13.39 16.81 6.00
C SER A 195 -13.07 16.94 7.49
N VAL A 196 -12.18 17.86 7.86
CA VAL A 196 -11.73 18.06 9.25
C VAL A 196 -12.16 19.44 9.76
N ASN A 197 -13.28 19.49 10.47
CA ASN A 197 -13.84 20.74 11.01
C ASN A 197 -13.39 21.06 12.45
N SER A 198 -12.88 20.06 13.19
CA SER A 198 -12.51 20.22 14.60
C SER A 198 -11.07 19.76 14.86
N SER A 199 -10.33 20.55 15.66
CA SER A 199 -8.98 20.24 16.12
C SER A 199 -8.99 19.31 17.33
N LEU A 200 -9.84 18.29 17.32
CA LEU A 200 -9.93 17.32 18.42
C LEU A 200 -8.58 16.60 18.56
N SER A 201 -8.03 16.60 19.77
CA SER A 201 -6.67 16.11 20.05
C SER A 201 -6.48 14.60 19.90
N ASN A 202 -7.58 13.84 19.75
CA ASN A 202 -7.58 12.38 19.60
C ASN A 202 -8.32 11.95 18.33
N SER A 203 -8.36 12.81 17.32
CA SER A 203 -8.94 12.51 16.02
C SER A 203 -7.86 12.47 14.96
N TYR A 204 -8.06 11.65 13.94
CA TYR A 204 -7.13 11.46 12.85
C TYR A 204 -7.85 11.48 11.50
N LEU A 205 -7.16 12.01 10.50
CA LEU A 205 -7.54 12.01 9.11
C LEU A 205 -6.75 10.92 8.36
N VAL A 206 -7.45 10.13 7.56
CA VAL A 206 -6.87 9.27 6.54
C VAL A 206 -7.18 9.91 5.18
N LEU A 207 -6.17 10.55 4.58
CA LEU A 207 -6.27 11.11 3.23
C LEU A 207 -5.96 10.01 2.22
N LEU A 208 -6.82 9.83 1.22
CA LEU A 208 -6.73 8.79 0.19
C LEU A 208 -6.95 9.37 -1.21
N GLU A 209 -6.27 8.79 -2.19
CA GLU A 209 -6.66 8.86 -3.60
C GLU A 209 -7.71 7.79 -3.92
N ASP A 210 -8.44 7.95 -5.01
CA ASP A 210 -9.55 7.06 -5.40
C ASP A 210 -9.09 5.72 -5.98
N ASP A 211 -7.83 5.60 -6.39
CA ASP A 211 -7.17 4.41 -6.92
C ASP A 211 -6.60 3.47 -5.84
N LEU A 212 -6.96 3.69 -4.57
CA LEU A 212 -6.43 2.93 -3.43
C LEU A 212 -7.50 2.07 -2.76
N VAL A 213 -7.23 0.76 -2.72
CA VAL A 213 -8.09 -0.22 -2.05
C VAL A 213 -7.53 -0.59 -0.69
N ALA A 214 -8.40 -0.66 0.32
CA ALA A 214 -8.03 -0.98 1.68
C ALA A 214 -7.71 -2.48 1.87
N ASP A 215 -6.77 -2.76 2.76
CA ASP A 215 -6.57 -4.12 3.26
C ASP A 215 -7.78 -4.58 4.10
N GLY A 216 -8.09 -5.88 4.06
CA GLY A 216 -9.22 -6.45 4.80
C GLY A 216 -9.10 -6.39 6.34
N GLN A 217 -7.94 -6.00 6.88
CA GLN A 217 -7.68 -5.73 8.29
C GLN A 217 -7.30 -4.26 8.57
N LEU A 218 -7.53 -3.35 7.62
CA LEU A 218 -7.19 -1.92 7.71
C LEU A 218 -7.49 -1.29 9.08
N LEU A 219 -8.72 -1.42 9.57
CA LEU A 219 -9.18 -0.77 10.81
C LEU A 219 -8.54 -1.39 12.05
N GLN A 220 -8.24 -2.69 12.04
CA GLN A 220 -7.45 -3.34 13.08
C GLN A 220 -6.02 -2.82 13.07
N TYR A 221 -5.45 -2.65 11.89
CA TYR A 221 -4.09 -2.16 11.76
C TYR A 221 -3.93 -0.70 12.18
N ILE A 222 -4.89 0.15 11.82
CA ILE A 222 -4.94 1.53 12.30
C ILE A 222 -5.09 1.56 13.84
N TRP A 223 -5.90 0.68 14.43
CA TRP A 223 -6.05 0.59 15.88
C TRP A 223 -4.73 0.22 16.58
N ASP A 224 -4.04 -0.80 16.05
CA ASP A 224 -2.75 -1.25 16.59
C ASP A 224 -1.68 -0.14 16.48
N ILE A 225 -1.69 0.63 15.39
CA ILE A 225 -0.85 1.84 15.22
C ILE A 225 -1.15 2.88 16.31
N MET A 226 -2.43 3.14 16.60
CA MET A 226 -2.82 4.09 17.65
C MET A 226 -2.41 3.61 19.04
N ILE A 227 -2.48 2.31 19.31
CA ILE A 227 -1.95 1.71 20.55
C ILE A 227 -0.44 1.94 20.62
N ASP A 228 0.32 1.68 19.56
CA ASP A 228 1.77 1.86 19.54
C ASP A 228 2.15 3.34 19.76
N ILE A 229 1.45 4.28 19.12
CA ILE A 229 1.67 5.73 19.30
C ILE A 229 1.42 6.16 20.75
N THR A 230 0.40 5.60 21.40
CA THR A 230 0.01 5.99 22.76
C THR A 230 0.84 5.31 23.85
N SER A 231 1.27 4.06 23.63
CA SER A 231 1.95 3.23 24.62
C SER A 231 3.48 3.32 24.58
N VAL A 232 4.09 3.50 23.40
CA VAL A 232 5.55 3.35 23.23
C VAL A 232 6.33 4.60 23.62
N SER A 233 5.81 5.80 23.34
CA SER A 233 6.51 7.04 23.70
C SER A 233 5.64 8.30 23.63
N SER A 234 5.65 9.11 24.70
CA SER A 234 5.05 10.45 24.69
C SER A 234 5.73 11.40 23.70
N SER A 235 7.00 11.15 23.33
CA SER A 235 7.70 11.93 22.29
C SER A 235 7.20 11.56 20.89
N LEU A 236 6.90 10.29 20.63
CA LEU A 236 6.33 9.84 19.36
C LEU A 236 4.97 10.50 19.12
N LYS A 237 4.08 10.43 20.11
CA LYS A 237 2.77 11.10 20.06
C LYS A 237 2.89 12.61 19.83
N LYS A 238 3.87 13.27 20.46
CA LYS A 238 4.08 14.73 20.33
C LYS A 238 4.69 15.14 18.98
N ASN A 239 5.55 14.31 18.39
CA ASN A 239 6.28 14.66 17.18
C ASN A 239 5.65 14.10 15.90
N LEU A 240 4.65 13.22 16.01
CA LEU A 240 3.99 12.61 14.86
C LEU A 240 3.41 13.68 13.92
N GLY A 241 3.86 13.65 12.67
CA GLY A 241 3.33 14.44 11.56
C GLY A 241 2.36 13.64 10.71
N ALA A 242 2.85 12.58 10.10
CA ALA A 242 2.05 11.70 9.26
C ALA A 242 2.59 10.27 9.28
N ILE A 243 1.72 9.31 8.98
CA ILE A 243 2.09 7.92 8.68
C ILE A 243 1.69 7.63 7.24
N VAL A 244 2.67 7.27 6.42
CA VAL A 244 2.45 6.78 5.06
C VAL A 244 1.83 5.39 5.16
N LEU A 245 0.64 5.21 4.58
CA LEU A 245 -0.09 3.96 4.62
C LEU A 245 0.04 3.14 3.32
N ASN A 246 0.41 3.81 2.23
CA ASN A 246 0.74 3.18 0.96
C ASN A 246 2.18 3.54 0.60
N VAL A 247 3.01 2.52 0.44
CA VAL A 247 4.37 2.68 -0.05
C VAL A 247 4.50 1.76 -1.25
N PRO A 248 4.47 2.31 -2.48
CA PRO A 248 4.70 1.48 -3.64
C PRO A 248 6.08 0.85 -3.51
N ASP A 249 6.14 -0.43 -3.88
CA ASP A 249 7.34 -1.26 -3.85
C ASP A 249 7.92 -1.61 -2.46
N ALA A 250 7.31 -1.16 -1.35
CA ALA A 250 7.77 -1.54 0.01
C ALA A 250 7.06 -2.75 0.61
N ASP A 251 5.95 -3.18 0.03
CA ASP A 251 5.73 -4.62 -0.03
C ASP A 251 6.89 -5.10 -0.87
N PHE A 252 7.97 -5.54 -0.23
CA PHE A 252 9.22 -5.89 -0.86
C PHE A 252 8.96 -7.03 -1.85
N LYS A 253 8.34 -6.82 -3.00
CA LYS A 253 7.91 -7.91 -3.86
C LYS A 253 9.19 -8.56 -4.36
N PHE A 254 9.41 -9.83 -4.01
CA PHE A 254 10.28 -10.69 -4.80
C PHE A 254 9.52 -10.95 -6.07
N SER A 255 9.54 -9.95 -6.93
CA SER A 255 9.21 -10.10 -8.32
C SER A 255 10.38 -10.89 -8.89
N SER A 256 10.12 -12.09 -9.40
CA SER A 256 11.06 -12.84 -10.26
C SER A 256 11.51 -12.03 -11.49
N PHE A 257 10.94 -10.84 -11.67
CA PHE A 257 11.11 -9.90 -12.77
C PHE A 257 12.03 -8.72 -12.43
N ASP A 258 12.47 -8.56 -11.17
CA ASP A 258 13.44 -7.50 -10.85
C ASP A 258 14.85 -7.96 -11.24
N ALA A 259 15.50 -7.30 -12.20
CA ALA A 259 16.82 -7.69 -12.72
C ALA A 259 17.88 -7.75 -11.60
N ALA A 260 17.71 -6.93 -10.56
CA ALA A 260 18.53 -6.97 -9.36
C ALA A 260 18.38 -8.31 -8.60
N SER A 261 17.17 -8.86 -8.52
CA SER A 261 16.90 -10.14 -7.83
C SER A 261 17.49 -11.35 -8.57
N LEU A 262 17.48 -11.32 -9.91
CA LEU A 262 18.13 -12.32 -10.77
C LEU A 262 19.65 -12.27 -10.65
N TRP A 263 20.22 -11.06 -10.58
CA TRP A 263 21.64 -10.86 -10.35
C TRP A 263 22.04 -11.34 -8.95
N GLU A 264 21.27 -10.98 -7.92
CA GLU A 264 21.45 -11.47 -6.55
C GLU A 264 21.39 -13.00 -6.50
N PHE A 265 20.38 -13.63 -7.08
CA PHE A 265 20.27 -15.09 -7.14
C PHE A 265 21.44 -15.73 -7.89
N SER A 266 21.91 -15.13 -8.98
CA SER A 266 23.05 -15.61 -9.75
C SER A 266 24.36 -15.47 -8.96
N VAL A 267 24.55 -14.37 -8.23
CA VAL A 267 25.71 -14.16 -7.35
C VAL A 267 25.70 -15.13 -6.18
N TYR A 268 24.55 -15.39 -5.55
CA TYR A 268 24.44 -16.40 -4.49
C TYR A 268 24.65 -17.83 -5.01
N SER A 269 24.13 -18.16 -6.19
CA SER A 269 24.36 -19.43 -6.87
C SER A 269 25.82 -19.62 -7.28
N LEU A 270 26.48 -18.56 -7.77
CA LEU A 270 27.91 -18.55 -8.07
C LEU A 270 28.75 -18.72 -6.80
N GLY A 271 28.43 -17.98 -5.73
CA GLY A 271 29.07 -18.13 -4.43
C GLY A 271 28.92 -19.55 -3.88
N PHE A 272 27.74 -20.15 -4.05
CA PHE A 272 27.46 -21.53 -3.65
C PHE A 272 28.24 -22.57 -4.48
N THR A 273 28.31 -22.40 -5.80
CA THR A 273 29.10 -23.30 -6.67
C THR A 273 30.60 -23.17 -6.38
N VAL A 274 31.12 -21.97 -6.14
CA VAL A 274 32.51 -21.74 -5.71
C VAL A 274 32.78 -22.36 -4.34
N LEU A 275 31.85 -22.27 -3.39
CA LEU A 275 32.00 -22.88 -2.05
C LEU A 275 32.00 -24.41 -2.13
N ILE A 276 31.11 -25.01 -2.95
CA ILE A 276 31.12 -26.46 -3.23
C ILE A 276 32.46 -26.87 -3.85
N LEU A 277 32.92 -26.13 -4.87
CA LEU A 277 34.20 -26.38 -5.53
C LEU A 277 35.36 -26.26 -4.53
N PHE A 278 35.36 -25.25 -3.66
CA PHE A 278 36.39 -25.04 -2.64
C PHE A 278 36.34 -26.03 -1.47
N CYS A 279 35.17 -26.59 -1.14
CA CYS A 279 35.06 -27.65 -0.13
C CYS A 279 35.43 -29.04 -0.69
N ILE A 280 35.19 -29.27 -1.99
CA ILE A 280 35.40 -30.57 -2.64
C ILE A 280 36.80 -30.69 -3.29
N LEU A 281 37.31 -29.65 -3.95
CA LEU A 281 38.53 -29.70 -4.76
C LEU A 281 39.87 -29.73 -3.99
N PRO A 282 40.05 -29.15 -2.79
CA PRO A 282 41.36 -29.21 -2.13
C PRO A 282 41.69 -30.61 -1.61
N ARG A 283 40.73 -31.54 -1.60
CA ARG A 283 40.90 -32.88 -1.02
C ARG A 283 41.30 -33.94 -2.03
N ARG A 284 42.29 -33.62 -2.87
CA ARG A 284 43.13 -34.67 -3.47
C ARG A 284 43.94 -35.43 -2.41
N HIS A 285 43.95 -34.99 -1.14
CA HIS A 285 44.80 -35.53 -0.08
C HIS A 285 44.13 -35.91 1.26
N ARG A 286 42.80 -35.96 1.39
CA ARG A 286 42.17 -36.53 2.61
C ARG A 286 41.12 -37.59 2.25
N TRP A 287 41.53 -38.82 2.51
CA TRP A 287 40.94 -40.10 2.12
C TRP A 287 39.85 -40.62 3.06
N LEU A 288 39.01 -39.76 3.62
CA LEU A 288 37.82 -40.22 4.35
C LEU A 288 36.64 -39.30 4.06
N CYS A 289 35.60 -39.89 3.45
CA CYS A 289 34.23 -39.40 3.56
C CYS A 289 33.85 -39.40 5.04
N SER A 290 34.07 -38.28 5.72
CA SER A 290 33.55 -38.08 7.06
C SER A 290 32.08 -37.66 6.96
N ARG A 291 31.22 -38.19 7.84
CA ARG A 291 29.85 -37.69 8.04
C ARG A 291 29.82 -36.16 8.21
N SER A 292 30.90 -35.56 8.71
CA SER A 292 31.04 -34.11 8.86
C SER A 292 31.01 -33.33 7.55
N ASP A 293 31.50 -33.89 6.44
CA ASP A 293 31.55 -33.16 5.17
C ASP A 293 30.20 -33.19 4.45
N LEU A 294 29.47 -34.31 4.55
CA LEU A 294 28.08 -34.37 4.10
C LEU A 294 27.21 -33.45 4.94
N MET A 295 27.41 -33.43 6.27
CA MET A 295 26.73 -32.48 7.16
C MET A 295 27.08 -31.03 6.81
N LEU A 296 28.33 -30.72 6.47
CA LEU A 296 28.72 -29.37 6.05
C LEU A 296 28.04 -28.99 4.73
N VAL A 297 28.02 -29.86 3.71
CA VAL A 297 27.33 -29.59 2.44
C VAL A 297 25.83 -29.42 2.68
N CYS A 298 25.18 -30.31 3.44
CA CYS A 298 23.76 -30.17 3.79
C CYS A 298 23.50 -28.90 4.61
N PHE A 299 24.36 -28.56 5.57
CA PHE A 299 24.22 -27.34 6.37
C PHE A 299 24.42 -26.09 5.51
N THR A 300 25.39 -26.08 4.59
CA THR A 300 25.60 -24.97 3.66
C THR A 300 24.48 -24.87 2.63
N PHE A 301 23.86 -25.98 2.21
CA PHE A 301 22.69 -26.01 1.34
C PHE A 301 21.44 -25.50 2.05
N VAL A 302 21.21 -25.93 3.29
CA VAL A 302 20.14 -25.40 4.13
C VAL A 302 20.41 -23.92 4.43
N LEU A 303 21.65 -23.53 4.75
CA LEU A 303 22.04 -22.15 4.99
C LEU A 303 21.89 -21.30 3.72
N SER A 304 22.19 -21.82 2.52
CA SER A 304 21.99 -21.09 1.27
C SER A 304 20.52 -20.99 0.90
N ILE A 305 19.72 -22.04 1.12
CA ILE A 305 18.25 -21.97 0.99
C ILE A 305 17.70 -20.95 1.98
N LEU A 306 18.17 -20.98 3.22
CA LEU A 306 17.79 -20.03 4.24
C LEU A 306 18.23 -18.62 3.84
N ILE A 307 19.47 -18.40 3.42
CA ILE A 307 20.00 -17.11 2.95
C ILE A 307 19.21 -16.60 1.74
N VAL A 308 18.91 -17.43 0.74
CA VAL A 308 18.06 -17.03 -0.39
C VAL A 308 16.63 -16.75 0.08
N SER A 309 16.12 -17.51 1.04
CA SER A 309 14.81 -17.29 1.66
C SER A 309 14.79 -16.07 2.60
N PHE A 310 15.94 -15.65 3.14
CA PHE A 310 16.15 -14.53 4.08
C PHE A 310 16.58 -13.25 3.37
N ILE A 311 17.25 -13.33 2.23
CA ILE A 311 17.65 -12.19 1.39
C ILE A 311 16.54 -11.86 0.38
N GLY A 312 15.59 -12.79 0.22
CA GLY A 312 14.20 -12.51 -0.06
C GLY A 312 13.66 -11.31 0.72
N ARG A 313 13.81 -10.07 0.24
CA ARG A 313 13.34 -8.85 0.91
C ARG A 313 11.89 -8.93 1.48
N PRO A 314 10.88 -9.59 0.85
CA PRO A 314 9.55 -9.73 1.46
C PRO A 314 9.51 -10.77 2.57
N ARG A 315 10.32 -11.82 2.44
CA ARG A 315 10.23 -12.99 3.30
C ARG A 315 10.93 -12.72 4.62
N TRP A 316 12.02 -11.96 4.68
CA TRP A 316 12.60 -11.54 5.96
C TRP A 316 11.65 -10.67 6.77
N ALA A 317 11.01 -9.68 6.15
CA ALA A 317 10.05 -8.84 6.84
C ALA A 317 8.83 -9.68 7.32
N ASN A 318 8.29 -10.57 6.48
CA ASN A 318 7.21 -11.49 6.88
C ASN A 318 7.66 -12.45 8.00
N TRP A 319 8.89 -12.93 7.98
CA TRP A 319 9.47 -13.71 9.07
C TRP A 319 9.68 -12.87 10.33
N LEU A 320 10.03 -11.58 10.23
CA LEU A 320 10.07 -10.66 11.35
C LEU A 320 8.66 -10.46 11.94
N LEU A 321 7.58 -10.41 11.15
CA LEU A 321 6.20 -10.42 11.69
C LEU A 321 5.93 -11.73 12.45
N ILE A 322 6.25 -12.87 11.83
CA ILE A 322 6.04 -14.19 12.42
C ILE A 322 6.83 -14.35 13.73
N LEU A 323 8.10 -13.92 13.75
CA LEU A 323 9.01 -14.05 14.89
C LEU A 323 8.74 -13.01 15.98
N SER A 324 8.43 -11.76 15.60
CA SER A 324 8.13 -10.70 16.57
C SER A 324 6.72 -10.80 17.16
N ARG A 325 5.86 -11.63 16.57
CA ARG A 325 4.40 -11.68 16.81
C ARG A 325 3.69 -10.34 16.59
N ARG A 326 4.38 -9.30 16.12
CA ARG A 326 3.78 -8.03 15.73
C ARG A 326 3.17 -8.20 14.35
N LYS A 327 2.01 -7.59 14.16
CA LYS A 327 1.33 -7.57 12.86
C LYS A 327 1.73 -6.37 12.00
N ILE A 328 2.37 -5.36 12.61
CA ILE A 328 2.69 -4.09 11.99
C ILE A 328 4.01 -3.56 12.56
N PHE A 329 4.74 -2.84 11.72
CA PHE A 329 5.91 -2.05 12.10
C PHE A 329 5.77 -0.61 11.62
N LEU A 330 6.13 0.32 12.50
CA LEU A 330 6.32 1.73 12.17
C LEU A 330 7.81 2.04 12.14
N TYR A 331 8.28 2.63 11.06
CA TYR A 331 9.65 3.12 10.95
C TYR A 331 9.67 4.55 10.45
N ARG A 332 10.65 5.33 10.92
CA ARG A 332 10.77 6.74 10.56
C ARG A 332 11.22 6.84 9.10
N SER A 333 10.44 7.55 8.28
CA SER A 333 10.84 7.88 6.91
C SER A 333 11.71 9.13 6.88
N ARG A 334 12.65 9.18 5.93
CA ARG A 334 13.50 10.35 5.71
C ARG A 334 13.00 11.27 4.59
N SER A 335 12.10 10.79 3.73
CA SER A 335 11.49 11.56 2.64
C SER A 335 10.16 10.95 2.19
N PHE A 336 9.30 11.74 1.54
CA PHE A 336 8.23 11.18 0.70
C PHE A 336 8.79 10.92 -0.69
N GLY A 337 8.54 9.73 -1.23
CA GLY A 337 8.62 9.52 -2.68
C GLY A 337 7.40 10.14 -3.36
N ASP A 338 7.42 10.24 -4.69
CA ASP A 338 6.38 10.90 -5.49
C ASP A 338 4.97 10.33 -5.25
N SER A 339 4.91 9.08 -4.85
CA SER A 339 3.71 8.28 -4.63
C SER A 339 3.37 8.05 -3.15
N SER A 340 4.24 8.45 -2.21
CA SER A 340 4.05 8.21 -0.77
C SER A 340 2.96 9.09 -0.13
N SER A 341 2.42 10.06 -0.86
CA SER A 341 1.33 10.93 -0.41
C SER A 341 -0.05 10.52 -0.95
N SER A 342 -0.18 9.33 -1.54
CA SER A 342 -1.47 8.80 -2.01
C SER A 342 -2.35 8.33 -0.85
N ALA A 343 -1.76 7.76 0.22
CA ALA A 343 -2.45 7.41 1.46
C ALA A 343 -1.68 7.88 2.69
N LEU A 344 -2.25 8.82 3.44
CA LEU A 344 -1.63 9.42 4.63
C LEU A 344 -2.57 9.36 5.83
N PHE A 345 -2.05 8.93 6.97
CA PHE A 345 -2.70 9.05 8.28
C PHE A 345 -2.09 10.22 9.05
N ILE A 346 -2.91 11.21 9.39
CA ILE A 346 -2.48 12.51 9.91
C ILE A 346 -3.31 12.87 11.15
N PRO A 347 -2.72 13.32 12.26
CA PRO A 347 -3.50 13.88 13.38
C PRO A 347 -4.38 15.04 12.91
N SER A 348 -5.66 15.06 13.31
CA SER A 348 -6.62 16.05 12.83
C SER A 348 -6.20 17.49 13.13
N SER A 349 -5.54 17.74 14.26
CA SER A 349 -5.00 19.05 14.61
C SER A 349 -3.99 19.58 13.58
N LEU A 350 -3.14 18.71 13.04
CA LEU A 350 -2.17 19.05 12.00
C LEU A 350 -2.82 19.10 10.62
N ALA A 351 -3.78 18.21 10.35
CA ALA A 351 -4.54 18.20 9.10
C ALA A 351 -5.25 19.54 8.85
N VAL A 352 -5.83 20.18 9.89
CA VAL A 352 -6.44 21.52 9.75
C VAL A 352 -5.42 22.56 9.27
N GLY A 353 -4.20 22.52 9.80
CA GLY A 353 -3.11 23.40 9.38
C GLY A 353 -2.67 23.13 7.94
N LEU A 354 -2.49 21.85 7.59
CA LEU A 354 -2.12 21.42 6.24
C LEU A 354 -3.18 21.83 5.21
N GLY A 355 -4.45 21.57 5.49
CA GLY A 355 -5.55 21.92 4.59
C GLY A 355 -5.64 23.42 4.33
N LYS A 356 -5.43 24.26 5.36
CA LYS A 356 -5.35 25.72 5.20
C LYS A 356 -4.15 26.13 4.36
N TYR A 357 -2.97 25.61 4.68
CA TYR A 357 -1.73 25.90 3.96
C TYR A 357 -1.85 25.60 2.46
N LEU A 358 -2.27 24.37 2.13
CA LEU A 358 -2.46 23.92 0.75
C LEU A 358 -3.50 24.77 0.01
N TRP A 359 -4.62 25.11 0.67
CA TRP A 359 -5.70 25.90 0.08
C TRP A 359 -5.32 27.36 -0.22
N THR A 360 -4.27 27.87 0.43
CA THR A 360 -3.75 29.24 0.26
C THR A 360 -2.56 29.35 -0.67
N LEU A 361 -2.11 28.23 -1.26
CA LEU A 361 -0.96 28.24 -2.17
C LEU A 361 -1.22 29.11 -3.40
N ASN A 362 -0.19 29.83 -3.82
CA ASN A 362 -0.20 30.63 -5.03
C ASN A 362 0.24 29.77 -6.23
N CYS A 363 -0.65 29.54 -7.19
CA CYS A 363 -0.35 28.70 -8.34
C CYS A 363 0.77 29.25 -9.23
N SER A 364 0.93 30.57 -9.31
CA SER A 364 1.96 31.15 -10.18
C SER A 364 3.38 30.75 -9.77
N GLU A 365 3.61 30.46 -8.49
CA GLU A 365 4.91 30.01 -7.97
C GLU A 365 5.12 28.50 -8.09
N LEU A 366 4.02 27.73 -8.19
CA LEU A 366 4.03 26.28 -8.32
C LEU A 366 4.21 25.83 -9.77
N ASP A 367 3.70 26.62 -10.72
CA ASP A 367 3.77 26.33 -12.16
C ASP A 367 5.21 26.40 -12.71
N ASP A 368 6.13 27.09 -12.02
CA ASP A 368 7.56 27.16 -12.33
C ASP A 368 8.35 25.94 -11.82
N GLN A 369 7.76 25.10 -10.96
CA GLN A 369 8.39 23.90 -10.39
C GLN A 369 7.98 22.63 -11.15
N SER A 370 8.83 21.61 -11.13
CA SER A 370 8.56 20.35 -11.84
C SER A 370 7.24 19.71 -11.38
N PRO A 371 6.37 19.23 -12.30
CA PRO A 371 5.02 18.80 -11.95
C PRO A 371 4.95 17.48 -11.17
N PHE A 372 5.93 16.60 -11.32
CA PHE A 372 5.99 15.27 -10.69
C PHE A 372 6.50 15.37 -9.26
N GLY A 373 5.87 14.63 -8.33
CA GLY A 373 6.27 14.63 -6.92
C GLY A 373 5.98 15.92 -6.15
N LEU A 374 5.41 16.95 -6.79
CA LEU A 374 5.13 18.25 -6.19
C LEU A 374 4.18 18.13 -4.99
N LYS A 375 3.15 17.27 -5.08
CA LYS A 375 2.23 17.02 -3.96
C LYS A 375 2.95 16.46 -2.74
N SER A 376 3.74 15.41 -2.93
CA SER A 376 4.53 14.78 -1.87
C SER A 376 5.53 15.76 -1.26
N SER A 377 6.30 16.48 -2.08
CA SER A 377 7.30 17.43 -1.61
C SER A 377 6.70 18.61 -0.84
N VAL A 378 5.61 19.22 -1.32
CA VAL A 378 4.93 20.33 -0.62
C VAL A 378 4.38 19.89 0.73
N ILE A 379 3.78 18.69 0.82
CA ILE A 379 3.31 18.13 2.10
C ILE A 379 4.50 17.80 3.01
N PHE A 380 5.59 17.24 2.47
CA PHE A 380 6.82 16.97 3.22
C PHE A 380 7.38 18.24 3.86
N ASP A 381 7.50 19.31 3.07
CA ASP A 381 8.06 20.58 3.50
C ASP A 381 7.19 21.26 4.55
N PHE A 382 5.86 21.18 4.40
CA PHE A 382 4.95 21.62 5.46
C PHE A 382 5.21 20.86 6.78
N LEU A 383 5.30 19.53 6.75
CA LEU A 383 5.54 18.74 7.97
C LEU A 383 6.91 19.03 8.59
N ARG A 384 7.94 19.18 7.75
CA ARG A 384 9.31 19.50 8.15
C ARG A 384 9.42 20.87 8.80
N THR A 385 8.79 21.90 8.23
CA THR A 385 8.77 23.27 8.80
C THR A 385 8.03 23.32 10.14
N GLN A 386 7.08 22.40 10.38
CA GLN A 386 6.42 22.21 11.67
C GLN A 386 7.19 21.31 12.65
N ASN A 387 8.43 20.92 12.31
CA ASN A 387 9.28 20.00 13.08
C ASN A 387 8.57 18.68 13.42
N ARG A 388 7.87 18.10 12.44
CA ARG A 388 7.10 16.87 12.59
C ARG A 388 7.79 15.69 11.91
N ASP A 389 7.72 14.54 12.57
CA ASP A 389 8.27 13.29 12.08
C ASP A 389 7.27 12.54 11.20
N ILE A 390 7.79 11.96 10.12
CA ILE A 390 7.02 11.14 9.20
C ILE A 390 7.41 9.69 9.42
N TYR A 391 6.40 8.84 9.54
CA TYR A 391 6.56 7.40 9.67
C TYR A 391 5.98 6.70 8.46
N THR A 392 6.40 5.46 8.29
CA THR A 392 5.89 4.56 7.29
C THR A 392 5.46 3.28 7.97
N VAL A 393 4.31 2.75 7.54
CA VAL A 393 3.78 1.48 8.02
C VAL A 393 4.24 0.33 7.13
N TRP A 394 4.54 -0.81 7.74
CA TRP A 394 4.70 -2.07 7.03
C TRP A 394 3.98 -3.21 7.80
N PRO A 395 3.20 -4.08 7.12
CA PRO A 395 2.89 -4.07 5.68
C PRO A 395 2.07 -2.85 5.26
N THR A 396 1.98 -2.59 3.95
CA THR A 396 1.14 -1.49 3.43
C THR A 396 -0.34 -1.75 3.74
N LEU A 397 -1.09 -0.71 4.11
CA LEU A 397 -2.51 -0.85 4.48
C LEU A 397 -3.46 -0.54 3.32
N PHE A 398 -2.93 0.12 2.28
CA PHE A 398 -3.63 0.43 1.04
C PHE A 398 -2.78 -0.03 -0.12
N GLN A 399 -3.44 -0.60 -1.12
CA GLN A 399 -2.81 -1.03 -2.36
C GLN A 399 -3.34 -0.19 -3.51
N HIS A 400 -2.41 0.30 -4.33
CA HIS A 400 -2.76 0.93 -5.59
C HIS A 400 -3.40 -0.09 -6.54
N ARG A 401 -4.52 0.30 -7.15
CA ARG A 401 -5.21 -0.44 -8.20
C ARG A 401 -5.24 0.42 -9.45
N GLY A 402 -5.27 -0.23 -10.60
CA GLY A 402 -5.20 0.47 -11.86
C GLY A 402 -3.85 0.55 -12.49
N LEU A 403 -3.89 0.61 -13.81
CA LEU A 403 -2.76 0.94 -14.64
C LEU A 403 -2.46 2.44 -14.60
N TYR A 404 -3.45 3.30 -14.34
CA TYR A 404 -3.26 4.74 -14.44
C TYR A 404 -3.57 5.48 -13.14
N SER A 405 -2.63 6.32 -12.72
CA SER A 405 -2.83 7.26 -11.62
C SER A 405 -2.85 8.69 -12.16
N ILE A 406 -4.01 9.34 -12.09
CA ILE A 406 -4.24 10.70 -12.62
C ILE A 406 -3.30 11.74 -12.02
N TYR A 407 -3.04 11.67 -10.72
CA TYR A 407 -2.21 12.66 -10.03
C TYR A 407 -0.71 12.41 -10.20
N LYS A 408 -0.33 11.22 -10.66
CA LYS A 408 1.04 10.93 -11.09
C LYS A 408 1.23 11.19 -12.58
N ASN A 409 0.13 11.27 -13.34
CA ASN A 409 0.13 11.29 -14.80
C ASN A 409 1.04 10.19 -15.37
N ASP A 410 0.93 9.00 -14.80
CA ASP A 410 1.82 7.87 -15.06
C ASP A 410 1.02 6.57 -15.22
N ILE A 411 1.52 5.69 -16.09
CA ILE A 411 1.00 4.36 -16.31
C ILE A 411 1.92 3.37 -15.59
N HIS A 412 1.39 2.74 -14.54
CA HIS A 412 2.06 1.69 -13.80
C HIS A 412 2.29 0.46 -14.68
N ASP A 413 3.48 -0.16 -14.56
CA ASP A 413 3.77 -1.40 -15.28
C ASP A 413 2.75 -2.49 -14.84
N PRO A 414 1.93 -3.04 -15.76
CA PRO A 414 0.93 -4.06 -15.43
C PRO A 414 1.53 -5.29 -14.73
N ARG A 415 2.82 -5.56 -14.96
CA ARG A 415 3.53 -6.69 -14.34
C ARG A 415 3.76 -6.50 -12.83
N LEU A 416 3.67 -5.28 -12.32
CA LEU A 416 3.86 -4.95 -10.90
C LEU A 416 2.55 -4.95 -10.09
N LEU A 417 1.40 -4.98 -10.78
CA LEU A 417 0.06 -4.84 -10.18
C LEU A 417 -0.62 -6.18 -9.83
N ASN A 418 -0.12 -7.29 -10.36
CA ASN A 418 -0.61 -8.64 -10.07
C ASN A 418 0.02 -9.27 -8.82
#